data_AF-A0A1X2FVN2-F1
#
_entry.id   AF-A0A1X2FVN2-F1
#
_cell.length_a   1.000
_cell.length_b   1.000
_cell.length_c   1.000
_cell.angle_alpha   90.00
_cell.angle_beta   90.00
_cell.angle_gamma   90.00
#
_symmetry.space_group_name_H-M   'P 1'
#
loop_
_entity.id
_entity.type
_entity.pdbx_description
1 polymer ?
#
loop_
_entity_poly.entity_id
_entity_poly.type
_entity_poly.pdbx_seq_one_letter_code
_entity_poly.pdbx_strand_id
1 'polypeptide(L)'
;MDKICLERFDSYGYARYICTSCYHCESKMGISYCSIKMRGCCSYFPKFELIDIHRMVKSAEGLNVLNRIIDNPGTVVYSYYIHAKGYFDKEGYEKYIKTNDDDSGIKDKTIFFRACPFVKSGFGCTLPPVYRNYVCNFFICDEVMSKVTDDEIKERYVRERERFVKWAEWENRSLEAILSERHINLRNNLEECIKVLQDVPLTIFEFAQLKELSVFDTDEKEA
;
A
#
# COMPACT_ATOMS: atom_id res chain seq x y z
N MET A 1 -20.01 -4.80 -15.15
CA MET A 1 -18.72 -5.52 -15.27
C MET A 1 -17.61 -4.64 -14.71
N ASP A 2 -17.04 -5.06 -13.60
CA ASP A 2 -15.93 -4.36 -12.97
C ASP A 2 -14.63 -4.60 -13.72
N LYS A 3 -13.64 -3.74 -13.48
CA LYS A 3 -12.37 -3.76 -14.19
C LYS A 3 -11.19 -3.59 -13.25
N ILE A 4 -10.05 -4.16 -13.64
CA ILE A 4 -8.73 -3.84 -13.07
C ILE A 4 -7.87 -3.21 -14.16
N CYS A 5 -7.26 -2.06 -13.87
CA CYS A 5 -6.32 -1.40 -14.77
C CYS A 5 -5.08 -0.91 -14.03
N LEU A 6 -4.00 -0.71 -14.78
CA LEU A 6 -2.76 -0.10 -14.31
C LEU A 6 -2.82 1.42 -14.60
N GLU A 7 -2.83 2.23 -13.56
CA GLU A 7 -2.62 3.68 -13.69
C GLU A 7 -1.16 4.00 -13.40
N ARG A 8 -0.52 4.76 -14.30
CA ARG A 8 0.91 5.08 -14.25
C ARG A 8 1.14 6.54 -13.88
N PHE A 9 2.21 6.76 -13.13
CA PHE A 9 2.74 8.06 -12.74
C PHE A 9 4.16 8.16 -13.29
N ASP A 10 4.27 8.35 -14.61
CA ASP A 10 5.53 8.19 -15.36
C ASP A 10 6.65 9.09 -14.82
N SER A 11 6.34 10.32 -14.38
CA SER A 11 7.31 11.25 -13.79
C SER A 11 7.93 10.78 -12.48
N TYR A 12 7.33 9.78 -11.83
CA TYR A 12 7.78 9.21 -10.56
C TYR A 12 8.24 7.75 -10.69
N GLY A 13 8.19 7.17 -11.89
CA GLY A 13 8.51 5.75 -12.11
C GLY A 13 7.64 4.82 -11.28
N TYR A 14 6.37 5.16 -11.15
CA TYR A 14 5.47 4.51 -10.20
C TYR A 14 4.09 4.25 -10.81
N ALA A 15 3.32 3.36 -10.20
CA ALA A 15 2.00 3.00 -10.68
C ALA A 15 1.12 2.47 -9.56
N ARG A 16 -0.17 2.28 -9.85
CA ARG A 16 -1.12 1.54 -9.00
C ARG A 16 -2.04 0.67 -9.84
N TYR A 17 -2.55 -0.39 -9.21
CA TYR A 17 -3.74 -1.08 -9.68
C TYR A 17 -4.98 -0.36 -9.19
N ILE A 18 -5.89 -0.07 -10.11
CA ILE A 18 -7.22 0.43 -9.82
C ILE A 18 -8.17 -0.72 -10.09
N CYS A 19 -9.10 -0.95 -9.16
CA CYS A 19 -10.17 -1.91 -9.35
C CYS A 19 -11.51 -1.26 -9.02
N THR A 20 -12.46 -1.31 -9.95
CA THR A 20 -13.76 -0.64 -9.74
C THR A 20 -14.63 -1.33 -8.69
N SER A 21 -14.51 -2.65 -8.52
CA SER A 21 -15.22 -3.39 -7.47
C SER A 21 -14.78 -2.96 -6.05
N CYS A 22 -13.56 -2.45 -5.92
CA CYS A 22 -13.03 -2.01 -4.63
C CYS A 22 -13.69 -0.72 -4.11
N TYR A 23 -14.37 0.07 -4.96
CA TYR A 23 -15.12 1.26 -4.52
C TYR A 23 -16.36 0.90 -3.72
N HIS A 24 -16.99 -0.23 -4.03
CA HIS A 24 -18.15 -0.78 -3.33
C HIS A 24 -17.79 -2.13 -2.71
N CYS A 25 -16.64 -2.19 -2.04
CA CYS A 25 -16.06 -3.45 -1.58
C CYS A 25 -17.01 -4.22 -0.64
N GLU A 26 -17.48 -5.38 -1.11
CA GLU A 26 -18.26 -6.35 -0.33
C GLU A 26 -17.39 -7.49 0.24
N SER A 27 -16.07 -7.39 0.04
CA SER A 27 -15.15 -8.44 0.43
C SER A 27 -15.16 -8.69 1.93
N LYS A 28 -15.03 -9.95 2.34
CA LYS A 28 -14.86 -10.29 3.76
C LYS A 28 -13.62 -9.59 4.34
N MET A 29 -12.55 -9.45 3.56
CA MET A 29 -11.36 -8.69 3.97
C MET A 29 -11.65 -7.21 4.28
N GLY A 30 -12.71 -6.65 3.68
CA GLY A 30 -13.15 -5.27 3.88
C GLY A 30 -13.90 -5.03 5.19
N ILE A 31 -14.34 -6.08 5.88
CA ILE A 31 -15.11 -5.98 7.14
C ILE A 31 -14.27 -5.30 8.22
N SER A 32 -14.87 -4.39 8.98
CA SER A 32 -14.23 -3.66 10.08
C SER A 32 -15.06 -3.71 11.36
N TYR A 33 -14.46 -4.24 12.42
CA TYR A 33 -15.01 -4.16 13.78
C TYR A 33 -14.51 -2.91 14.53
N CYS A 34 -13.51 -2.21 14.00
CA CYS A 34 -13.05 -0.90 14.49
C CYS A 34 -14.10 0.21 14.34
N SER A 35 -13.77 1.41 14.84
CA SER A 35 -14.54 2.64 14.62
C SER A 35 -14.65 3.04 13.13
N ILE A 36 -13.65 2.70 12.32
CA ILE A 36 -13.64 3.00 10.88
C ILE A 36 -14.28 1.86 10.10
N LYS A 37 -15.56 1.99 9.76
CA LYS A 37 -16.37 0.90 9.16
C LYS A 37 -16.06 0.65 7.69
N MET A 38 -16.16 1.66 6.83
CA MET A 38 -15.99 1.53 5.37
C MET A 38 -14.54 1.85 4.96
N ARG A 39 -13.58 1.01 5.38
CA ARG A 39 -12.14 1.20 5.08
C ARG A 39 -11.61 0.33 3.93
N GLY A 40 -12.45 -0.55 3.38
CA GLY A 40 -12.00 -1.60 2.45
C GLY A 40 -10.88 -2.44 3.06
N CYS A 41 -9.91 -2.86 2.24
CA CYS A 41 -8.78 -3.70 2.67
C CYS A 41 -7.66 -2.91 3.40
N CYS A 42 -7.91 -1.66 3.82
CA CYS A 42 -6.91 -0.80 4.45
C CYS A 42 -6.75 -1.08 5.96
N SER A 43 -6.34 -2.30 6.30
CA SER A 43 -6.17 -2.79 7.66
C SER A 43 -4.71 -2.82 8.13
N TYR A 44 -3.75 -2.94 7.21
CA TYR A 44 -2.33 -3.00 7.53
C TYR A 44 -1.72 -1.61 7.74
N PHE A 45 -0.67 -1.57 8.58
CA PHE A 45 0.09 -0.35 8.85
C PHE A 45 1.20 -0.20 7.80
N PRO A 46 1.22 0.92 7.05
CA PRO A 46 2.18 1.05 5.96
C PRO A 46 3.60 1.27 6.48
N LYS A 47 4.54 0.54 5.87
CA LYS A 47 5.98 0.78 5.92
C LYS A 47 6.35 1.62 4.70
N PHE A 48 7.01 2.75 4.92
CA PHE A 48 7.58 3.61 3.89
C PHE A 48 9.08 3.40 3.87
N GLU A 49 9.58 2.83 2.78
CA GLU A 49 11.00 2.56 2.62
C GLU A 49 11.72 3.75 1.99
N LEU A 50 13.05 3.68 1.85
CA LEU A 50 13.84 4.79 1.31
C LEU A 50 13.36 5.24 -0.06
N ILE A 51 12.91 4.34 -0.93
CA ILE A 51 12.36 4.69 -2.22
C ILE A 51 11.07 5.51 -2.13
N ASP A 52 10.21 5.23 -1.14
CA ASP A 52 8.98 5.98 -0.93
C ASP A 52 9.29 7.40 -0.43
N ILE A 53 10.22 7.49 0.52
CA ILE A 53 10.71 8.76 1.08
C ILE A 53 11.41 9.56 -0.01
N HIS A 54 12.24 8.91 -0.83
CA HIS A 54 12.97 9.53 -1.93
C HIS A 54 12.03 10.16 -2.95
N ARG A 55 10.89 9.54 -3.27
CA ARG A 55 9.84 10.18 -4.10
C ARG A 55 9.20 11.38 -3.41
N MET A 56 8.91 11.28 -2.10
CA MET A 56 8.27 12.36 -1.35
C MET A 56 9.15 13.60 -1.25
N VAL A 57 10.46 13.47 -1.05
CA VAL A 57 11.34 14.64 -0.84
C VAL A 57 11.55 15.49 -2.09
N LYS A 58 11.11 15.04 -3.27
CA LYS A 58 11.33 15.70 -4.57
C LYS A 58 10.44 16.91 -4.84
N SER A 59 9.44 17.13 -3.99
CA SER A 59 8.49 18.23 -4.18
C SER A 59 8.01 18.76 -2.84
N ALA A 60 7.55 20.01 -2.83
CA ALA A 60 6.94 20.59 -1.64
C ALA A 60 5.70 19.82 -1.18
N GLU A 61 4.89 19.32 -2.12
CA GLU A 61 3.73 18.48 -1.81
C GLU A 61 4.15 17.17 -1.15
N GLY A 62 5.12 16.46 -1.73
CA GLY A 62 5.61 15.21 -1.16
C GLY A 62 6.26 15.40 0.21
N LEU A 63 7.00 16.50 0.44
CA LEU A 63 7.53 16.85 1.76
C LEU A 63 6.42 17.07 2.79
N ASN A 64 5.33 17.75 2.41
CA ASN A 64 4.18 17.91 3.29
C ASN A 64 3.53 16.56 3.63
N VAL A 65 3.48 15.63 2.67
CA VAL A 65 3.00 14.26 2.91
C VAL A 65 3.94 13.49 3.84
N LEU A 66 5.25 13.58 3.65
CA LEU A 66 6.26 12.96 4.51
C LEU A 66 6.15 13.48 5.96
N ASN A 67 6.03 14.79 6.14
CA ASN A 67 5.84 15.39 7.47
C ASN A 67 4.57 14.87 8.13
N ARG A 68 3.44 14.82 7.40
CA ARG A 68 2.19 14.21 7.91
C ARG A 68 2.34 12.74 8.32
N ILE A 69 3.18 11.97 7.61
CA ILE A 69 3.47 10.57 7.96
C ILE A 69 4.29 10.51 9.26
N ILE A 70 5.31 11.35 9.39
CA ILE A 70 6.19 11.42 10.57
C ILE A 70 5.42 11.87 11.81
N ASP A 71 4.59 12.91 11.66
CA ASP A 71 3.80 13.51 12.74
C ASP A 71 2.58 12.66 13.15
N ASN A 72 2.27 11.59 12.40
CA ASN A 72 1.17 10.71 12.74
C ASN A 72 1.43 10.00 14.09
N PRO A 73 0.46 9.99 15.03
CA PRO A 73 0.58 9.27 16.29
C PRO A 73 0.91 7.79 16.07
N GLY A 74 1.95 7.30 16.75
CA GLY A 74 2.41 5.92 16.66
C GLY A 74 3.36 5.63 15.49
N THR A 75 3.68 6.62 14.66
CA THR A 75 4.76 6.48 13.67
C THR A 75 6.09 6.25 14.37
N VAL A 76 6.86 5.28 13.85
CA VAL A 76 8.21 4.97 14.33
C VAL A 76 9.19 5.14 13.17
N VAL A 77 10.21 5.97 13.38
CA VAL A 77 11.31 6.16 12.42
C VAL A 77 12.44 5.20 12.75
N TYR A 78 12.73 4.28 11.83
CA TYR A 78 13.86 3.35 11.89
C TYR A 78 15.01 3.88 11.04
N SER A 79 16.17 3.21 11.05
CA SER A 79 17.35 3.68 10.32
C SER A 79 17.08 3.95 8.82
N TYR A 80 16.32 3.08 8.16
CA TYR A 80 16.11 3.15 6.69
C TYR A 80 14.65 2.93 6.26
N TYR A 81 13.71 3.08 7.19
CA TYR A 81 12.28 3.11 6.85
C TYR A 81 11.48 3.81 7.94
N ILE A 82 10.27 4.21 7.60
CA ILE A 82 9.28 4.77 8.52
C ILE A 82 8.09 3.82 8.59
N HIS A 83 7.61 3.49 9.79
CA HIS A 83 6.44 2.65 9.97
C HIS A 83 5.33 3.46 10.65
N ALA A 84 4.29 3.79 9.88
CA ALA A 84 3.15 4.54 10.39
C ALA A 84 2.10 3.58 10.98
N LYS A 85 2.14 3.41 12.30
CA LYS A 85 1.19 2.54 12.99
C LYS A 85 -0.16 3.22 13.12
N GLY A 86 -1.21 2.46 12.87
CA GLY A 86 -2.59 2.90 13.02
C GLY A 86 -3.21 2.36 14.30
N TYR A 87 -4.53 2.26 14.26
CA TYR A 87 -5.31 1.75 15.38
C TYR A 87 -5.38 0.22 15.36
N PHE A 88 -5.26 -0.40 16.54
CA PHE A 88 -5.50 -1.82 16.76
C PHE A 88 -6.34 -2.02 18.03
N ASP A 89 -7.56 -2.53 17.86
CA ASP A 89 -8.43 -2.95 18.96
C ASP A 89 -8.01 -4.34 19.48
N LYS A 90 -6.98 -4.35 20.32
CA LYS A 90 -6.43 -5.59 20.88
C LYS A 90 -7.44 -6.32 21.77
N GLU A 91 -8.19 -5.60 22.58
CA GLU A 91 -9.17 -6.20 23.49
C GLU A 91 -10.33 -6.84 22.72
N GLY A 92 -10.87 -6.15 21.71
CA GLY A 92 -11.89 -6.68 20.81
C GLY A 92 -11.41 -7.91 20.07
N TYR A 93 -10.18 -7.88 19.56
CA TYR A 93 -9.55 -9.04 18.91
C TYR A 93 -9.41 -10.23 19.86
N GLU A 94 -8.87 -10.03 21.06
CA GLU A 94 -8.68 -11.10 22.05
C GLU A 94 -10.00 -11.71 22.53
N LYS A 95 -11.06 -10.89 22.63
CA LYS A 95 -12.40 -11.39 22.90
C LYS A 95 -12.92 -12.24 21.74
N TYR A 96 -12.76 -11.75 20.51
CA TYR A 96 -13.24 -12.41 19.30
C TYR A 96 -12.68 -13.82 19.13
N ILE A 97 -11.35 -13.98 19.26
CA ILE A 97 -10.67 -15.28 19.10
C ILE A 97 -11.03 -16.30 20.19
N LYS A 98 -11.52 -15.85 21.35
CA LYS A 98 -11.93 -16.73 22.46
C LYS A 98 -13.35 -17.24 22.30
N THR A 99 -14.22 -16.46 21.65
CA THR A 99 -15.67 -16.72 21.62
C THR A 99 -16.19 -17.19 20.26
N ASN A 100 -15.43 -16.98 19.18
CA ASN A 100 -15.87 -17.31 17.83
C ASN A 100 -14.95 -18.35 17.21
N ASP A 101 -15.57 -19.38 16.63
CA ASP A 101 -14.91 -20.26 15.66
C ASP A 101 -15.24 -19.71 14.27
N ASP A 102 -14.36 -18.85 13.74
CA ASP A 102 -14.63 -18.08 12.52
C ASP A 102 -14.06 -18.76 11.26
N ASP A 103 -14.96 -19.37 10.48
CA ASP A 103 -14.69 -19.97 9.16
C ASP A 103 -14.77 -18.96 7.99
N SER A 104 -14.48 -17.68 8.23
CA SER A 104 -14.47 -16.68 7.14
C SER A 104 -13.44 -16.94 6.03
N GLY A 105 -12.57 -17.95 6.16
CA GLY A 105 -11.46 -18.24 5.23
C GLY A 105 -10.29 -17.25 5.33
N ILE A 106 -10.43 -16.19 6.13
CA ILE A 106 -9.38 -15.19 6.37
C ILE A 106 -8.36 -15.74 7.38
N LYS A 107 -7.09 -15.85 6.98
CA LYS A 107 -6.00 -16.35 7.84
C LYS A 107 -5.63 -15.38 8.96
N ASP A 108 -5.43 -14.10 8.64
CA ASP A 108 -5.08 -13.08 9.61
C ASP A 108 -6.35 -12.38 10.13
N LYS A 109 -6.86 -12.83 11.27
CA LYS A 109 -8.07 -12.26 11.90
C LYS A 109 -7.84 -10.88 12.51
N THR A 110 -6.58 -10.44 12.67
CA THR A 110 -6.30 -9.11 13.24
C THR A 110 -6.76 -7.98 12.32
N ILE A 111 -6.92 -8.25 11.02
CA ILE A 111 -7.34 -7.24 10.04
C ILE A 111 -8.69 -6.61 10.40
N PHE A 112 -9.62 -7.37 10.98
CA PHE A 112 -10.94 -6.88 11.37
C PHE A 112 -10.88 -5.85 12.49
N PHE A 113 -9.80 -5.87 13.27
CA PHE A 113 -9.57 -5.05 14.45
C PHE A 113 -8.46 -4.02 14.24
N ARG A 114 -7.99 -3.84 13.00
CA ARG A 114 -7.01 -2.82 12.63
C ARG A 114 -7.56 -1.83 11.63
N ALA A 115 -7.02 -0.61 11.68
CA ALA A 115 -7.21 0.39 10.64
C ALA A 115 -5.93 1.18 10.40
N CYS A 116 -5.55 1.33 9.13
CA CYS A 116 -4.45 2.20 8.71
C CYS A 116 -4.69 3.65 9.18
N PRO A 117 -3.64 4.39 9.63
CA PRO A 117 -3.82 5.76 10.11
C PRO A 117 -4.30 6.74 9.03
N PHE A 118 -4.12 6.39 7.75
CA PHE A 118 -4.46 7.28 6.64
C PHE A 118 -5.81 6.98 5.99
N VAL A 119 -6.57 5.99 6.47
CA VAL A 119 -7.88 5.67 5.90
C VAL A 119 -8.99 6.46 6.57
N LYS A 120 -9.88 7.04 5.77
CA LYS A 120 -11.11 7.69 6.23
C LYS A 120 -12.32 6.88 5.77
N SER A 121 -13.24 6.60 6.70
CA SER A 121 -14.43 5.80 6.42
C SER A 121 -15.22 6.39 5.24
N GLY A 122 -15.52 5.55 4.25
CA GLY A 122 -16.29 5.93 3.05
C GLY A 122 -15.52 6.80 2.04
N PHE A 123 -14.28 7.20 2.36
CA PHE A 123 -13.43 8.02 1.49
C PHE A 123 -12.19 7.26 1.01
N GLY A 124 -11.69 6.31 1.80
CA GLY A 124 -10.49 5.54 1.49
C GLY A 124 -9.21 6.21 1.97
N CYS A 125 -8.09 5.85 1.35
CA CYS A 125 -6.76 6.35 1.74
C CYS A 125 -6.59 7.83 1.39
N THR A 126 -6.17 8.62 2.37
CA THR A 126 -5.95 10.07 2.27
C THR A 126 -4.54 10.45 1.79
N LEU A 127 -3.66 9.48 1.57
CA LEU A 127 -2.38 9.71 0.91
C LEU A 127 -2.56 9.77 -0.61
N PRO A 128 -1.92 10.72 -1.31
CA PRO A 128 -1.86 10.70 -2.77
C PRO A 128 -1.26 9.39 -3.27
N PRO A 129 -1.83 8.77 -4.33
CA PRO A 129 -1.35 7.48 -4.86
C PRO A 129 0.16 7.41 -5.10
N VAL A 130 0.76 8.48 -5.62
CA VAL A 130 2.21 8.58 -5.91
C VAL A 130 3.11 8.39 -4.68
N TYR A 131 2.59 8.66 -3.48
CA TYR A 131 3.32 8.59 -2.22
C TYR A 131 2.88 7.43 -1.32
N ARG A 132 1.99 6.56 -1.79
CA ARG A 132 1.69 5.31 -1.10
C ARG A 132 2.86 4.35 -1.30
N ASN A 133 3.01 3.38 -0.38
CA ASN A 133 3.93 2.28 -0.59
C ASN A 133 3.37 1.30 -1.63
N TYR A 134 4.26 0.48 -2.21
CA TYR A 134 3.88 -0.41 -3.32
C TYR A 134 2.90 -1.50 -2.92
N VAL A 135 2.91 -1.92 -1.65
CA VAL A 135 1.93 -2.87 -1.14
C VAL A 135 0.52 -2.26 -1.27
N CYS A 136 0.33 -1.03 -0.80
CA CYS A 136 -0.96 -0.34 -0.90
C CYS A 136 -1.41 -0.08 -2.34
N ASN A 137 -0.48 0.15 -3.27
CA ASN A 137 -0.82 0.48 -4.65
C ASN A 137 -1.06 -0.73 -5.55
N PHE A 138 -0.47 -1.89 -5.25
CA PHE A 138 -0.61 -3.10 -6.08
C PHE A 138 -1.45 -4.20 -5.41
N PHE A 139 -1.99 -3.96 -4.22
CA PHE A 139 -2.83 -4.93 -3.55
C PHE A 139 -4.24 -4.96 -4.16
N ILE A 140 -4.63 -6.15 -4.61
CA ILE A 140 -6.01 -6.54 -4.92
C ILE A 140 -6.25 -7.84 -4.14
N CYS A 141 -7.36 -7.96 -3.42
CA CYS A 141 -7.62 -9.14 -2.60
C CYS A 141 -7.92 -10.38 -3.45
N ASP A 142 -7.69 -11.56 -2.87
CA ASP A 142 -7.88 -12.83 -3.55
C ASP A 142 -9.32 -13.03 -4.02
N GLU A 143 -10.31 -12.52 -3.28
CA GLU A 143 -11.74 -12.59 -3.65
C GLU A 143 -12.05 -11.84 -4.96
N VAL A 144 -11.35 -10.73 -5.24
CA VAL A 144 -11.47 -10.01 -6.52
C VAL A 144 -10.66 -10.74 -7.59
N MET A 145 -9.44 -11.16 -7.27
CA MET A 145 -8.56 -11.85 -8.23
C MET A 145 -9.09 -13.22 -8.66
N SER A 146 -9.95 -13.87 -7.88
CA SER A 146 -10.62 -15.11 -8.25
C SER A 146 -11.77 -14.92 -9.25
N LYS A 147 -12.27 -13.68 -9.39
CA LYS A 147 -13.35 -13.32 -10.34
C LYS A 147 -12.82 -12.86 -11.71
N VAL A 148 -11.49 -12.81 -11.88
CA VAL A 148 -10.84 -12.52 -13.16
C VAL A 148 -10.67 -13.83 -13.93
N THR A 149 -11.16 -13.89 -15.17
CA THR A 149 -11.16 -15.13 -15.98
C THR A 149 -9.99 -15.25 -16.96
N ASP A 150 -9.31 -14.14 -17.26
CA ASP A 150 -8.17 -14.14 -18.17
C ASP A 150 -6.88 -14.39 -17.38
N ASP A 151 -6.53 -15.67 -17.23
CA ASP A 151 -5.35 -16.10 -16.47
C ASP A 151 -4.04 -15.58 -17.10
N GLU A 152 -3.94 -15.48 -18.42
CA GLU A 152 -2.73 -14.97 -19.09
C GLU A 152 -2.50 -13.50 -18.75
N ILE A 153 -3.54 -12.66 -18.87
CA ILE A 153 -3.42 -11.24 -18.54
C ILE A 153 -3.24 -11.07 -17.03
N LYS A 154 -3.93 -11.86 -16.19
CA LYS A 154 -3.76 -11.85 -14.73
C LYS A 154 -2.30 -12.12 -14.33
N GLU A 155 -1.66 -13.11 -14.95
CA GLU A 155 -0.24 -13.38 -14.71
C GLU A 155 0.66 -12.22 -15.14
N ARG A 156 0.32 -11.48 -16.20
CA ARG A 156 1.08 -10.28 -16.61
C ARG A 156 1.05 -9.21 -15.52
N TYR A 157 -0.08 -9.01 -14.85
CA TYR A 157 -0.15 -8.11 -13.68
C TYR A 157 0.77 -8.61 -12.57
N VAL A 158 0.66 -9.89 -12.19
CA VAL A 158 1.52 -10.47 -11.13
C VAL A 158 3.01 -10.30 -11.45
N ARG A 159 3.42 -10.66 -12.67
CA ARG A 159 4.81 -10.49 -13.13
C ARG A 159 5.27 -9.03 -13.10
N GLU A 160 4.41 -8.10 -13.50
CA GLU A 160 4.77 -6.69 -13.52
C GLU A 160 4.98 -6.13 -12.11
N ARG A 161 4.10 -6.49 -11.17
CA ARG A 161 4.29 -6.18 -9.75
C ARG A 161 5.59 -6.77 -9.23
N GLU A 162 5.91 -8.03 -9.55
CA GLU A 162 7.16 -8.67 -9.12
C GLU A 162 8.41 -7.99 -9.69
N ARG A 163 8.38 -7.56 -10.95
CA ARG A 163 9.46 -6.77 -11.55
C ARG A 163 9.66 -5.47 -10.78
N PHE A 164 8.58 -4.75 -10.47
CA PHE A 164 8.65 -3.53 -9.70
C PHE A 164 9.19 -3.76 -8.29
N VAL A 165 8.74 -4.81 -7.59
CA VAL A 165 9.22 -5.12 -6.22
C VAL A 165 10.72 -5.40 -6.22
N LYS A 166 11.23 -6.21 -7.15
CA LYS A 166 12.67 -6.49 -7.27
C LYS A 166 13.49 -5.23 -7.53
N TRP A 167 12.98 -4.35 -8.39
CA TRP A 167 13.60 -3.06 -8.66
C TRP A 167 13.57 -2.15 -7.43
N ALA A 168 12.44 -2.07 -6.72
CA ALA A 168 12.30 -1.25 -5.52
C ALA A 168 13.23 -1.73 -4.40
N GLU A 169 13.39 -3.04 -4.22
CA GLU A 169 14.37 -3.61 -3.29
C GLU A 169 15.81 -3.25 -3.66
N TRP A 170 16.15 -3.26 -4.95
CA TRP A 170 17.47 -2.81 -5.42
C TRP A 170 17.68 -1.32 -5.14
N GLU A 171 16.70 -0.48 -5.46
CA GLU A 171 16.78 0.97 -5.25
C GLU A 171 16.89 1.30 -3.75
N ASN A 172 16.12 0.64 -2.89
CA ASN A 172 16.23 0.80 -1.44
C ASN A 172 17.64 0.48 -0.93
N ARG A 173 18.27 -0.59 -1.42
CA ARG A 173 19.66 -0.93 -1.06
C ARG A 173 20.66 0.12 -1.56
N SER A 174 20.45 0.64 -2.77
CA SER A 174 21.29 1.71 -3.33
C SER A 174 21.19 2.99 -2.49
N LEU A 175 19.98 3.40 -2.10
CA LEU A 175 19.75 4.56 -1.24
C LEU A 175 20.31 4.34 0.17
N GLU A 176 20.18 3.13 0.71
CA GLU A 176 20.77 2.77 2.01
C GLU A 176 22.29 2.89 1.98
N ALA A 177 22.94 2.39 0.92
CA ALA A 177 24.38 2.52 0.73
C ALA A 177 24.82 4.00 0.76
N ILE A 178 24.14 4.86 0.00
CA ILE A 178 24.41 6.31 -0.07
C ILE A 178 24.31 7.00 1.30
N LEU A 179 23.35 6.61 2.14
CA LEU A 179 23.21 7.15 3.50
C LEU A 179 24.29 6.57 4.43
N SER A 180 24.55 5.26 4.32
CA SER A 180 25.50 4.56 5.19
C SER A 180 26.96 4.99 4.98
N GLU A 181 27.37 5.30 3.75
CA GLU A 181 28.70 5.83 3.42
C GLU A 181 28.96 7.19 4.07
N ARG A 182 27.89 7.95 4.34
CA ARG A 182 27.93 9.21 5.08
C ARG A 182 27.72 9.04 6.58
N HIS A 183 27.55 7.80 7.06
CA HIS A 183 27.26 7.46 8.45
C HIS A 183 25.98 8.11 9.01
N ILE A 184 24.99 8.33 8.15
CA ILE A 184 23.69 8.92 8.54
C ILE A 184 22.55 7.92 8.37
N ASN A 185 21.48 8.10 9.12
CA ASN A 185 20.26 7.32 8.98
C ASN A 185 19.03 8.13 9.40
N LEU A 186 17.82 7.72 8.96
CA LEU A 186 16.59 8.48 9.20
C LEU A 186 16.29 8.68 10.69
N ARG A 187 16.65 7.71 11.55
CA ARG A 187 16.36 7.77 12.98
C ARG A 187 17.15 8.84 13.71
N ASN A 188 18.43 9.00 13.36
CA ASN A 188 19.35 9.90 14.05
C ASN A 188 19.62 11.21 13.29
N ASN A 189 19.41 11.22 11.97
CA ASN A 189 19.84 12.27 11.05
C ASN A 189 18.75 12.61 10.03
N LEU A 190 17.46 12.64 10.43
CA LEU A 190 16.32 12.77 9.52
C LEU A 190 16.46 13.91 8.50
N GLU A 191 16.73 15.13 8.96
CA GLU A 191 16.86 16.31 8.08
C GLU A 191 18.03 16.19 7.09
N GLU A 192 19.15 15.63 7.56
CA GLU A 192 20.34 15.43 6.73
C GLU A 192 20.11 14.34 5.68
N CYS A 193 19.44 13.24 6.05
CA CYS A 193 19.00 12.23 5.10
C CYS A 193 18.05 12.81 4.06
N ILE A 194 17.08 13.66 4.45
CA ILE A 194 16.18 14.33 3.51
C ILE A 194 16.98 15.15 2.51
N LYS A 195 17.91 16.00 2.96
CA LYS A 195 18.77 16.82 2.07
C LYS A 195 19.55 15.96 1.09
N VAL A 196 20.19 14.89 1.58
CA VAL A 196 20.92 13.95 0.73
C VAL A 196 19.99 13.33 -0.32
N LEU A 197 18.82 12.83 0.09
CA LEU A 197 17.87 12.19 -0.82
C LEU A 197 17.28 13.20 -1.83
N GLN A 198 17.18 14.48 -1.49
CA GLN A 198 16.78 15.54 -2.42
C GLN A 198 17.76 15.72 -3.58
N ASP A 199 19.06 15.57 -3.31
CA ASP A 199 20.11 15.71 -4.32
C ASP A 199 20.28 14.48 -5.22
N VAL A 200 19.94 13.28 -4.71
CA VAL A 200 20.01 12.03 -5.50
C VAL A 200 18.92 12.02 -6.57
N PRO A 201 19.22 11.92 -7.88
CA PRO A 201 18.18 11.84 -8.92
C PRO A 201 17.22 10.67 -8.71
N LEU A 202 15.96 10.81 -9.14
CA LEU A 202 15.03 9.67 -9.14
C LEU A 202 15.41 8.69 -10.26
N THR A 203 15.58 7.42 -9.89
CA THR A 203 15.56 6.33 -10.87
C THR A 203 14.09 6.04 -11.24
N ILE A 204 13.79 5.95 -12.53
CA ILE A 204 12.43 5.74 -13.03
C ILE A 204 12.27 4.28 -13.47
N PHE A 205 11.33 3.57 -12.86
CA PHE A 205 10.89 2.26 -13.34
C PHE A 205 9.86 2.42 -14.45
N GLU A 206 10.11 1.77 -15.59
CA GLU A 206 9.19 1.76 -16.72
C GLU A 206 8.22 0.57 -16.64
N PHE A 207 6.95 0.89 -16.40
CA PHE A 207 5.89 -0.10 -16.41
C PHE A 207 5.47 -0.47 -17.83
N ALA A 208 5.30 -1.77 -18.07
CA ALA A 208 4.71 -2.27 -19.30
C ALA A 208 3.27 -1.78 -19.46
N GLN A 209 2.84 -1.62 -20.72
CA GLN A 209 1.43 -1.39 -21.01
C GLN A 209 0.66 -2.69 -20.79
N LEU A 210 -0.21 -2.69 -19.78
CA LEU A 210 -1.08 -3.81 -19.46
C LEU A 210 -2.48 -3.58 -20.01
N LYS A 211 -3.10 -4.64 -20.54
CA LYS A 211 -4.52 -4.62 -20.92
C LYS A 211 -5.39 -4.55 -19.67
N GLU A 212 -6.56 -3.95 -19.78
CA GLU A 212 -7.56 -4.00 -18.71
C GLU A 212 -8.02 -5.46 -18.48
N LEU A 213 -8.23 -5.82 -17.21
CA LEU A 213 -8.85 -7.08 -16.83
C LEU A 213 -10.33 -6.85 -16.55
N SER A 214 -11.19 -7.76 -17.03
CA SER A 214 -12.59 -7.81 -16.63
C SER A 214 -12.76 -8.64 -15.36
N VAL A 215 -13.56 -8.14 -14.44
CA VAL A 215 -13.99 -8.82 -13.21
C VAL A 215 -15.47 -9.14 -13.35
N PHE A 216 -15.81 -10.43 -13.27
CA PHE A 216 -17.19 -10.87 -13.38
C PHE A 216 -17.91 -10.74 -12.05
N ASP A 217 -19.11 -10.12 -12.08
CA ASP A 217 -20.02 -10.25 -10.96
C ASP A 217 -20.74 -11.59 -11.03
N THR A 218 -20.88 -12.21 -9.87
CA THR A 218 -21.39 -13.58 -9.76
C THR A 218 -22.93 -13.64 -9.89
N ASP A 219 -23.58 -12.49 -10.06
CA ASP A 219 -25.03 -12.35 -10.20
C ASP A 219 -25.54 -12.52 -11.64
N GLU A 220 -24.66 -12.64 -12.64
CA GLU A 220 -25.06 -12.84 -14.05
C GLU A 220 -25.04 -14.31 -14.49
N LYS A 221 -24.87 -15.28 -13.59
CA LYS A 221 -24.92 -16.72 -13.92
C LYS A 221 -26.31 -17.36 -13.82
N GLU A 222 -27.37 -16.59 -13.56
CA GLU A 222 -28.75 -17.10 -13.50
C GLU A 222 -29.74 -16.28 -14.37
N ALA A 223 -29.39 -16.00 -15.63
CA ALA A 223 -30.36 -15.55 -16.65
C ALA A 223 -30.22 -16.34 -17.95
#